data_AF-A0A946S0Q6-F1
#
_entry.id   AF-A0A946S0Q6-F1
#
_cell.length_a   1.000
_cell.length_b   1.000
_cell.length_c   1.000
_cell.angle_alpha   90.00
_cell.angle_beta   90.00
_cell.angle_gamma   90.00
#
_symmetry.space_group_name_H-M   'P 1'
#
loop_
_entity.id
_entity.type
_entity.pdbx_description
1 polymer ?
#
loop_
_entity_poly.entity_id
_entity_poly.type
_entity_poly.pdbx_seq_one_letter_code
_entity_poly.pdbx_strand_id
1 'polypeptide(L)'
;MIIKERLGTSDDETVEQITENPYLQYFIGLPECQSEAPFDSSMFVHFRKRFDSETLVKINEMIVQFALKKKSAAPKSKDNDDTPDKSNKGKLIIDATCVPSDIIYPTDLNLLNKAREKSSLSLMFCTDIARTR
;
A
#
# COMPACT_ATOMS: atom_id res chain seq x y z
N MET A 1 1.88 -6.02 -16.55
CA MET A 1 1.02 -5.40 -15.51
C MET A 1 1.86 -5.18 -14.27
N ILE A 2 1.79 -4.00 -13.68
CA ILE A 2 2.68 -3.60 -12.58
C ILE A 2 2.39 -4.41 -11.30
N ILE A 3 1.12 -4.62 -10.97
CA ILE A 3 0.70 -5.38 -9.78
C ILE A 3 1.22 -6.82 -9.86
N LYS A 4 0.93 -7.52 -10.97
CA LYS A 4 1.39 -8.90 -11.18
C LYS A 4 2.91 -9.05 -11.07
N GLU A 5 3.68 -8.14 -11.66
CA GLU A 5 5.15 -8.20 -11.61
C GLU A 5 5.71 -7.95 -10.21
N ARG A 6 5.01 -7.12 -9.41
CA ARG A 6 5.41 -6.81 -8.03
C ARG A 6 5.08 -7.94 -7.06
N LEU A 7 3.96 -8.63 -7.26
CA LEU A 7 3.49 -9.71 -6.39
C LEU A 7 3.99 -11.10 -6.82
N GLY A 8 4.33 -11.28 -8.09
CA GLY A 8 4.82 -12.57 -8.62
C GLY A 8 3.76 -13.68 -8.66
N THR A 9 2.48 -13.31 -8.65
CA THR A 9 1.33 -14.23 -8.58
C THR A 9 0.82 -14.65 -9.97
N SER A 10 0.00 -15.69 -10.03
CA SER A 10 -0.72 -16.10 -11.24
C SER A 10 -1.77 -15.05 -11.67
N ASP A 11 -2.26 -15.13 -12.92
CA ASP A 11 -3.27 -14.18 -13.40
C ASP A 11 -4.56 -14.27 -12.55
N ASP A 12 -4.99 -15.48 -12.17
CA ASP A 12 -6.18 -15.73 -11.33
C ASP A 12 -6.00 -15.18 -9.91
N GLU A 13 -4.89 -15.54 -9.24
CA GLU A 13 -4.58 -15.03 -7.89
C GLU A 13 -4.46 -13.51 -7.87
N THR A 14 -3.97 -12.89 -8.94
CA THR A 14 -3.87 -11.43 -9.01
C THR A 14 -5.25 -10.76 -9.00
N VAL A 15 -6.28 -11.39 -9.59
CA VAL A 15 -7.67 -10.88 -9.53
C VAL A 15 -8.20 -10.96 -8.09
N GLU A 16 -7.96 -12.08 -7.41
CA GLU A 16 -8.37 -12.26 -6.02
C GLU A 16 -7.71 -11.22 -5.11
N GLN A 17 -6.40 -11.03 -5.24
CA GLN A 17 -5.65 -10.03 -4.48
C GLN A 17 -6.17 -8.60 -4.70
N ILE A 18 -6.58 -8.27 -5.92
CA ILE A 18 -7.17 -6.96 -6.23
C ILE A 18 -8.54 -6.81 -5.56
N THR A 19 -9.31 -7.88 -5.50
CA THR A 19 -10.63 -7.89 -4.86
C THR A 19 -10.52 -7.76 -3.33
N GLU A 20 -9.51 -8.38 -2.73
CA GLU A 20 -9.27 -8.32 -1.28
C GLU A 20 -8.69 -6.98 -0.80
N ASN A 21 -7.96 -6.27 -1.66
CA ASN A 21 -7.19 -5.09 -1.26
C ASN A 21 -7.75 -3.77 -1.85
N PRO A 22 -8.38 -2.90 -1.03
CA PRO A 22 -8.90 -1.61 -1.47
C PRO A 22 -7.85 -0.69 -2.13
N TYR A 23 -6.57 -0.79 -1.72
CA TYR A 23 -5.50 0.03 -2.29
C TYR A 23 -5.21 -0.37 -3.74
N LEU A 24 -5.30 -1.66 -4.07
CA LEU A 24 -5.10 -2.15 -5.43
C LEU A 24 -6.27 -1.72 -6.32
N GLN A 25 -7.49 -1.69 -5.79
CA GLN A 25 -8.66 -1.17 -6.50
C GLN A 25 -8.55 0.33 -6.79
N TYR A 26 -8.05 1.12 -5.84
CA TYR A 26 -7.76 2.52 -6.07
C TYR A 26 -6.64 2.73 -7.12
N PHE A 27 -5.60 1.89 -7.08
CA PHE A 27 -4.49 1.96 -8.04
C PHE A 27 -4.93 1.72 -9.48
N ILE A 28 -5.91 0.84 -9.70
CA ILE A 28 -6.51 0.61 -11.03
C ILE A 28 -7.56 1.68 -11.40
N GLY A 29 -7.83 2.63 -10.51
CA GLY A 29 -8.71 3.78 -10.77
C GLY A 29 -10.19 3.52 -10.50
N LEU A 30 -10.54 2.51 -9.69
CA LEU A 30 -11.93 2.32 -9.28
C LEU A 30 -12.34 3.38 -8.25
N PRO A 31 -13.54 3.98 -8.39
CA PRO A 31 -14.00 5.04 -7.49
C PRO A 31 -14.38 4.51 -6.10
N GLU A 32 -14.77 3.24 -6.01
CA GLU A 32 -15.27 2.60 -4.79
C GLU A 32 -14.71 1.19 -4.66
N CYS A 33 -14.54 0.74 -3.42
CA CYS A 33 -14.12 -0.63 -3.14
C CYS A 33 -15.30 -1.57 -3.38
N GLN A 34 -15.14 -2.49 -4.32
CA GLN A 34 -16.13 -3.51 -4.67
C GLN A 34 -15.60 -4.88 -4.28
N SER A 35 -16.50 -5.75 -3.80
CA SER A 35 -16.16 -7.14 -3.47
C SER A 35 -16.28 -8.11 -4.65
N GLU A 36 -16.83 -7.64 -5.77
CA GLU A 36 -16.87 -8.38 -7.02
C GLU A 36 -15.56 -8.19 -7.79
N ALA A 37 -15.11 -9.25 -8.48
CA ALA A 37 -13.92 -9.19 -9.30
C ALA A 37 -14.09 -8.14 -10.42
N PRO A 38 -13.26 -7.08 -10.47
CA PRO A 38 -13.45 -5.99 -11.42
C PRO A 38 -13.15 -6.37 -12.88
N PHE A 39 -12.43 -7.47 -13.09
CA PHE A 39 -12.14 -8.02 -14.42
C PHE A 39 -11.85 -9.52 -14.36
N ASP A 40 -12.06 -10.21 -15.47
CA ASP A 40 -11.72 -11.61 -15.63
C ASP A 40 -10.22 -11.82 -15.87
N SER A 41 -9.66 -12.93 -15.38
CA SER A 41 -8.24 -13.27 -15.52
C SER A 41 -7.79 -13.39 -16.99
N SER A 42 -8.69 -13.74 -17.91
CA SER A 42 -8.37 -13.76 -19.34
C SER A 42 -7.98 -12.37 -19.87
N MET A 43 -8.40 -11.27 -19.23
CA MET A 43 -8.05 -9.91 -19.66
C MET A 43 -6.54 -9.67 -19.59
N PHE A 44 -5.82 -10.27 -18.65
CA PHE A 44 -4.36 -10.19 -18.61
C PHE A 44 -3.71 -10.72 -19.88
N VAL A 45 -4.25 -11.82 -20.44
CA VAL A 45 -3.78 -12.39 -21.72
C VAL A 45 -4.02 -11.41 -22.86
N HIS A 46 -5.21 -10.80 -22.92
CA HIS A 46 -5.56 -9.82 -23.94
C HIS A 46 -4.67 -8.58 -23.87
N PHE A 47 -4.39 -8.07 -22.67
CA PHE A 47 -3.46 -6.96 -22.47
C PHE A 47 -2.04 -7.29 -22.92
N ARG A 48 -1.56 -8.52 -22.67
CA ARG A 48 -0.24 -8.95 -23.16
C ARG A 48 -0.18 -8.99 -24.69
N LYS A 49 -1.23 -9.49 -25.33
CA LYS A 49 -1.34 -9.56 -26.81
C LYS A 49 -1.46 -8.19 -27.47
N ARG A 50 -1.88 -7.16 -26.74
CA ARG A 50 -1.99 -5.78 -27.25
C ARG A 50 -0.64 -5.13 -27.51
N PHE A 51 0.44 -5.58 -26.86
CA PHE A 51 1.79 -5.14 -27.19
C PHE A 51 2.31 -5.96 -28.36
N ASP A 52 2.38 -5.34 -29.53
CA ASP A 52 2.92 -5.99 -30.71
C ASP A 52 4.38 -6.43 -30.50
N SER A 53 4.77 -7.51 -31.15
CA SER A 53 6.11 -8.10 -31.03
C SER A 53 7.20 -7.05 -31.32
N GLU A 54 6.95 -6.19 -32.31
CA GLU A 54 7.84 -5.09 -32.66
C GLU A 54 8.06 -4.08 -31.53
N THR A 55 7.01 -3.81 -30.75
CA THR A 55 7.09 -2.87 -29.62
C THR A 55 7.87 -3.48 -28.46
N LEU A 56 7.68 -4.77 -28.20
CA LEU A 56 8.46 -5.50 -27.19
C LEU A 56 9.94 -5.58 -27.55
N VAL A 57 10.27 -5.84 -28.82
CA VAL A 57 11.67 -5.85 -29.30
C VAL A 57 12.31 -4.48 -29.10
N LYS A 58 11.64 -3.39 -29.49
CA LYS A 58 12.13 -2.02 -29.27
C LYS A 58 12.36 -1.70 -27.79
N ILE A 59 11.47 -2.15 -26.91
CA ILE A 59 11.62 -1.97 -25.46
C ILE A 59 12.86 -2.73 -24.95
N ASN A 60 13.05 -3.98 -25.39
CA ASN A 60 14.21 -4.77 -25.00
C ASN A 60 15.53 -4.12 -25.48
N GLU A 61 15.56 -3.65 -26.73
CA GLU A 61 16.71 -2.91 -27.27
C GLU A 61 17.03 -1.65 -26.46
N MET A 62 16.03 -0.86 -26.09
CA MET A 62 16.20 0.33 -25.24
C MET A 62 16.76 -0.03 -23.86
N ILE A 63 16.29 -1.10 -23.23
CA ILE A 63 16.79 -1.57 -21.93
C ILE A 63 18.26 -1.98 -22.04
N VAL A 64 18.63 -2.73 -23.09
CA VAL A 64 20.02 -3.17 -23.33
C VAL A 64 20.93 -1.95 -23.55
N GLN A 65 20.53 -1.00 -24.38
CA GLN A 65 21.29 0.22 -24.62
C GLN A 65 21.49 1.03 -23.33
N PHE A 66 20.44 1.16 -22.50
CA PHE A 66 20.53 1.87 -21.22
C PHE A 66 21.47 1.15 -20.23
N ALA A 67 21.41 -0.18 -20.16
CA ALA A 67 22.29 -0.97 -19.30
C ALA A 67 23.77 -0.87 -19.75
N LEU A 68 24.04 -0.88 -21.05
CA LEU A 68 25.39 -0.69 -21.61
C LEU A 68 25.92 0.72 -21.31
N LYS A 69 25.10 1.74 -21.49
CA LYS A 69 25.45 3.14 -21.16
C LYS A 69 25.73 3.33 -19.67
N LYS A 70 25.00 2.63 -18.79
CA LYS A 70 25.24 2.65 -17.35
C LYS A 70 26.54 1.92 -16.96
N LYS A 71 26.91 0.84 -17.67
CA LYS A 71 28.19 0.13 -17.47
C LYS A 71 29.40 0.93 -17.95
N SER A 72 29.27 1.74 -19.01
CA SER A 72 30.36 2.60 -19.48
C SER A 72 30.54 3.89 -18.67
N ALA A 73 29.52 4.30 -17.90
CA ALA A 73 29.58 5.46 -17.01
C ALA A 73 30.01 5.12 -15.56
N ALA A 74 30.22 3.85 -15.23
CA ALA A 74 30.82 3.45 -13.95
C ALA A 74 32.35 3.56 -14.05
N PRO A 75 33.02 4.35 -13.20
CA PRO A 75 34.48 4.36 -13.17
C PRO A 75 34.95 2.98 -12.70
N LYS A 76 35.82 2.34 -13.46
CA LYS A 76 36.58 1.19 -12.96
C LYS A 76 37.62 1.70 -11.96
N SER A 77 37.22 1.93 -10.71
CA SER A 77 38.17 2.02 -9.61
C SER A 77 38.50 0.61 -9.15
N LYS A 78 39.58 0.05 -9.72
CA LYS A 78 40.42 -0.86 -8.95
C LYS A 78 41.19 0.00 -7.97
N ASP A 79 40.90 -0.11 -6.68
CA ASP A 79 41.96 -0.35 -5.70
C ASP A 79 41.39 -0.80 -4.36
N ASN A 80 42.14 -1.70 -3.74
CA ASN A 80 41.93 -2.15 -2.37
C ASN A 80 42.20 -0.98 -1.42
N ASP A 81 41.32 -0.73 -0.44
CA ASP A 81 41.77 -0.21 0.84
C ASP A 81 40.75 -0.50 1.95
N ASP A 82 41.21 -1.26 2.95
CA ASP A 82 40.54 -1.53 4.20
C ASP A 82 40.52 -0.25 5.05
N THR A 83 39.39 0.43 5.16
CA THR A 83 39.14 1.36 6.27
C THR A 83 37.65 1.38 6.68
N PRO A 84 37.30 0.93 7.89
CA PRO A 84 35.92 0.94 8.37
C PRO A 84 35.71 2.13 9.31
N ASP A 85 35.38 3.32 8.81
CA ASP A 85 34.73 4.30 9.70
C ASP A 85 34.06 5.47 8.97
N LYS A 86 32.75 5.34 8.72
CA LYS A 86 31.82 6.47 8.79
C LYS A 86 30.56 5.97 9.50
N SER A 87 30.66 5.88 10.82
CA SER A 87 29.55 5.52 11.69
C SER A 87 28.47 6.62 11.70
N ASN A 88 27.43 6.47 10.89
CA ASN A 88 26.16 7.17 11.10
C ASN A 88 25.51 6.62 12.38
N LYS A 89 25.76 7.28 13.51
CA LYS A 89 25.13 7.00 14.82
C LYS A 89 23.68 7.52 14.87
N GLY A 90 22.89 7.20 13.86
CA GLY A 90 21.45 7.38 13.89
C GLY A 90 20.80 6.16 14.53
N LYS A 91 19.94 6.36 15.55
CA LYS A 91 19.14 5.28 16.12
C LYS A 91 18.00 4.95 15.15
N LEU A 92 18.16 3.88 14.36
CA LEU A 92 17.08 3.33 13.54
C LEU A 92 16.14 2.53 14.45
N ILE A 93 14.91 3.01 14.65
CA ILE A 93 13.87 2.24 15.34
C ILE A 93 13.25 1.30 14.30
N ILE A 94 13.49 0.00 14.42
CA ILE A 94 13.01 -1.05 13.52
C ILE A 94 11.88 -1.83 14.20
N ASP A 95 10.87 -1.12 14.71
CA ASP A 95 9.64 -1.76 15.19
C ASP A 95 8.44 -0.94 14.74
N ALA A 96 7.64 -1.53 13.85
CA ALA A 96 6.34 -1.01 13.44
C ALA A 96 5.21 -1.55 14.33
N THR A 97 5.43 -1.61 15.65
CA THR A 97 4.42 -2.02 16.65
C THR A 97 4.29 -1.05 17.82
N CYS A 98 4.94 0.11 17.76
CA CYS A 98 4.71 1.20 18.70
C CYS A 98 4.28 2.47 17.97
N VAL A 99 3.09 2.43 17.36
CA VAL A 99 2.25 3.63 17.44
C VAL A 99 1.86 3.72 18.92
N PRO A 100 2.06 4.85 19.63
CA PRO A 100 1.44 5.03 20.93
C PRO A 100 -0.07 4.95 20.69
N SER A 101 -0.63 3.78 20.99
CA SER A 101 -2.05 3.55 20.93
C SER A 101 -2.71 4.51 21.91
N ASP A 102 -3.34 5.56 21.41
CA ASP A 102 -4.48 6.23 22.07
C ASP A 102 -5.70 5.29 22.09
N ILE A 103 -5.44 4.00 22.33
CA ILE A 103 -6.42 2.94 22.42
C ILE A 103 -6.39 2.50 23.87
N ILE A 104 -7.35 3.03 24.60
CA ILE A 104 -7.65 2.67 25.97
C ILE A 104 -7.98 1.15 26.00
N TYR A 105 -7.21 0.35 26.74
CA TYR A 105 -7.30 -1.12 26.77
C TYR A 105 -7.17 -1.62 28.22
N PRO A 106 -7.83 -2.72 28.66
CA PRO A 106 -9.11 -3.31 28.27
C PRO A 106 -10.16 -3.31 29.42
N THR A 107 -9.92 -2.63 30.54
CA THR A 107 -10.83 -2.55 31.70
C THR A 107 -10.92 -1.12 32.22
N ASP A 108 -11.31 -0.19 31.36
CA ASP A 108 -11.38 1.21 31.75
C ASP A 108 -12.80 1.59 32.20
N LEU A 109 -13.01 1.63 33.53
CA LEU A 109 -14.22 2.14 34.18
C LEU A 109 -14.55 3.57 33.70
N ASN A 110 -13.55 4.32 33.25
CA ASN A 110 -13.70 5.69 32.76
C ASN A 110 -14.43 5.77 31.41
N LEU A 111 -14.33 4.76 30.54
CA LEU A 111 -15.06 4.74 29.27
C LEU A 111 -16.57 4.58 29.52
N LEU A 112 -16.93 3.72 30.48
CA LEU A 112 -18.32 3.52 30.88
C LEU A 112 -18.90 4.77 31.56
N ASN A 113 -18.12 5.44 32.41
CA ASN A 113 -18.52 6.72 33.01
C ASN A 113 -18.73 7.82 31.97
N LYS A 114 -17.82 7.97 31.00
CA LYS A 114 -17.97 8.91 29.88
C LYS A 114 -19.21 8.61 29.02
N ALA A 115 -19.46 7.33 28.75
CA ALA A 115 -20.66 6.91 28.02
C ALA A 115 -21.95 7.23 28.80
N ARG A 116 -21.95 7.01 30.12
CA ARG A 116 -23.07 7.35 31.03
C ARG A 116 -23.35 8.84 31.06
N GLU A 117 -22.32 9.67 31.19
CA GLU A 117 -22.47 11.13 31.19
C GLU A 117 -23.04 11.64 29.86
N LYS A 118 -22.57 11.11 28.73
CA LYS A 118 -23.10 11.47 27.40
C LYS A 118 -24.56 11.05 27.23
N SER A 119 -24.95 9.86 27.70
CA SER A 119 -26.34 9.40 27.58
C SER A 119 -27.28 10.18 28.50
N SER A 120 -26.87 10.51 29.74
CA SER A 120 -27.67 11.36 30.62
C SER A 120 -27.85 12.76 30.06
N LEU A 121 -26.79 13.33 29.46
CA LEU A 121 -26.84 14.66 28.86
C LEU A 121 -27.74 14.70 27.60
N SER A 122 -27.69 13.65 26.78
CA SER A 122 -28.60 13.49 25.63
C SER A 122 -30.06 13.37 26.06
N LEU A 123 -30.35 12.60 27.11
CA LEU A 123 -31.70 12.48 27.65
C LEU A 123 -32.21 13.79 28.25
N MET A 124 -31.36 14.56 28.94
CA MET A 124 -31.74 15.89 29.43
C MET A 124 -32.09 16.83 28.26
N PHE A 125 -31.30 16.81 27.19
CA PHE A 125 -31.58 17.60 25.99
C PHE A 125 -32.93 17.23 25.37
N CYS A 126 -33.23 15.93 25.27
CA CYS A 126 -34.52 15.46 24.78
C CYS A 126 -35.68 15.84 25.71
N THR A 127 -35.52 15.76 27.03
CA THR A 127 -36.56 16.18 27.99
C THR A 127 -36.77 17.70 27.98
N ASP A 128 -35.71 18.49 27.82
CA ASP A 128 -35.81 19.94 27.73
C ASP A 128 -36.49 20.37 26.41
N ILE A 129 -36.18 19.70 25.30
CA ILE A 129 -36.91 19.89 24.03
C ILE A 129 -38.38 19.50 24.17
N ALA A 130 -38.69 18.39 24.85
CA ALA A 130 -40.05 17.94 25.07
C ALA A 130 -40.84 18.81 26.07
N ARG A 131 -40.16 19.56 26.95
CA ARG A 131 -40.76 20.47 27.94
C ARG A 131 -40.94 21.90 27.43
N THR A 132 -40.21 22.27 26.38
CA THR A 132 -40.27 23.60 25.73
C THR A 132 -41.28 23.63 24.56
N ARG A 133 -42.16 22.63 24.48
CA ARG A 133 -43.30 22.55 23.57
C ARG A 133 -44.59 22.35 24.37
#